data_AF-A0A7S2KFD3-F1
#
_entry.id   AF-A0A7S2KFD3-F1
#
_cell.length_a   1.000
_cell.length_b   1.000
_cell.length_c   1.000
_cell.angle_alpha   90.00
_cell.angle_beta   90.00
_cell.angle_gamma   90.00
#
_symmetry.space_group_name_H-M   'P 1'
#
loop_
_entity.id
_entity.type
_entity.pdbx_description
1 polymer ?
#
loop_
_entity_poly.entity_id
_entity_poly.type
_entity_poly.pdbx_seq_one_letter_code
_entity_poly.pdbx_strand_id
1 'polypeptide(L)'
;KDMAESAYRDAVAEIGPGQTKLTEGWKVLGLSKETATSIFEETKRLGFLSRQELFVKDEKDMQAAARAEEEKFRKELIESVDKDGNLIDPDSDVDPDKLITDEDLDKEIEDDDDDDAPTSGGAKECGNCGYTLFIAKGREGRFFSSGFTCPQCGSGRDQFKDIEVDL
;
A
#
# COMPACT_ATOMS: atom_id res chain seq x y z
N LYS A 1 -29.85 4.22 -4.11
CA LYS A 1 -31.17 3.59 -4.36
C LYS A 1 -32.24 4.61 -4.72
N ASP A 2 -32.07 5.88 -4.37
CA ASP A 2 -33.15 6.89 -4.42
C ASP A 2 -33.47 7.45 -5.82
N MET A 3 -32.51 7.43 -6.76
CA MET A 3 -32.69 8.01 -8.10
C MET A 3 -33.60 7.17 -9.02
N ALA A 4 -33.47 5.84 -8.98
CA ALA A 4 -34.28 4.96 -9.83
C ALA A 4 -35.72 4.82 -9.30
N GLU A 5 -35.88 4.82 -7.98
CA GLU A 5 -37.19 4.75 -7.34
C GLU A 5 -37.98 6.07 -7.49
N SER A 6 -37.30 7.23 -7.40
CA SER A 6 -37.93 8.53 -7.66
C SER A 6 -38.40 8.65 -9.11
N ALA A 7 -37.54 8.35 -10.09
CA ALA A 7 -37.93 8.37 -11.50
C ALA A 7 -39.12 7.44 -11.81
N TYR A 8 -39.16 6.26 -11.19
CA TYR A 8 -40.29 5.34 -11.31
C TYR A 8 -41.57 5.90 -10.67
N ARG A 9 -41.47 6.48 -9.48
CA ARG A 9 -42.61 7.11 -8.79
C ARG A 9 -43.16 8.30 -9.57
N ASP A 10 -42.30 9.14 -10.13
CA ASP A 10 -42.70 10.29 -10.93
C ASP A 10 -43.43 9.85 -12.21
N ALA A 11 -42.91 8.84 -12.91
CA ALA A 11 -43.57 8.29 -14.10
C ALA A 11 -44.92 7.61 -13.77
N VAL A 12 -45.04 6.94 -12.62
CA VAL A 12 -46.32 6.37 -12.17
C VAL A 12 -47.30 7.47 -11.77
N ALA A 13 -46.84 8.53 -11.12
CA ALA A 13 -47.65 9.67 -10.74
C ALA A 13 -48.17 10.46 -11.97
N GLU A 14 -47.35 10.59 -13.01
CA GLU A 14 -47.69 11.29 -14.26
C GLU A 14 -48.77 10.56 -15.08
N ILE A 15 -48.83 9.23 -14.98
CA ILE A 15 -49.78 8.39 -15.75
C ILE A 15 -51.15 8.26 -15.06
N GLY A 16 -51.22 8.50 -13.74
CA GLY A 16 -52.47 8.54 -12.97
C GLY A 16 -53.06 7.16 -12.58
N PRO A 17 -54.15 7.13 -11.80
CA PRO A 17 -54.68 5.93 -11.12
C PRO A 17 -55.36 4.89 -12.04
N GLY A 18 -55.34 5.07 -13.37
CA GLY A 18 -56.01 4.20 -14.34
C GLY A 18 -55.14 3.08 -14.94
N GLN A 19 -53.92 2.88 -14.45
CA GLN A 19 -52.94 1.98 -15.08
C GLN A 19 -53.28 0.50 -14.81
N THR A 20 -53.60 -0.26 -15.87
CA THR A 20 -53.88 -1.71 -15.80
C THR A 20 -52.64 -2.58 -16.04
N LYS A 21 -51.51 -1.98 -16.44
CA LYS A 21 -50.24 -2.65 -16.68
C LYS A 21 -49.08 -1.83 -16.12
N LEU A 22 -48.16 -2.52 -15.43
CA LEU A 22 -46.94 -1.93 -14.91
C LEU A 22 -46.10 -1.35 -16.06
N THR A 23 -45.70 -0.08 -15.96
CA THR A 23 -44.80 0.54 -16.93
C THR A 23 -43.44 -0.18 -16.93
N GLU A 24 -42.94 -0.50 -18.12
CA GLU A 24 -41.64 -1.15 -18.26
C GLU A 24 -40.53 -0.20 -17.81
N GLY A 25 -39.75 -0.59 -16.78
CA GLY A 25 -38.80 0.31 -16.12
C GLY A 25 -37.72 0.91 -17.04
N TRP A 26 -37.34 0.22 -18.12
CA TRP A 26 -36.38 0.73 -19.09
C TRP A 26 -36.93 1.89 -19.93
N LYS A 27 -38.25 1.92 -20.21
CA LYS A 27 -38.89 3.04 -20.92
C LYS A 27 -38.89 4.32 -20.09
N VAL A 28 -39.09 4.19 -18.78
CA VAL A 28 -39.08 5.31 -17.84
C VAL A 28 -37.69 5.96 -17.77
N LEU A 29 -36.63 5.16 -17.87
CA LEU A 29 -35.25 5.62 -17.87
C LEU A 29 -34.78 6.13 -19.24
N GLY A 30 -35.65 6.14 -20.26
CA GLY A 30 -35.28 6.52 -21.63
C GLY A 30 -34.24 5.60 -22.29
N LEU A 31 -34.09 4.38 -21.78
CA LEU A 31 -33.13 3.40 -22.30
C LEU A 31 -33.78 2.49 -23.33
N SER A 32 -32.98 1.93 -24.24
CA SER A 32 -33.45 0.82 -25.07
C SER A 32 -33.55 -0.47 -24.23
N LYS A 33 -34.41 -1.40 -24.64
CA LYS A 33 -34.53 -2.71 -23.99
C LYS A 33 -33.19 -3.47 -23.98
N GLU A 34 -32.44 -3.38 -25.07
CA GLU A 34 -31.14 -4.05 -25.24
C GLU A 34 -30.10 -3.47 -24.27
N THR A 35 -30.00 -2.14 -24.21
CA THR A 35 -29.09 -1.43 -23.30
C THR A 35 -29.42 -1.75 -21.84
N ALA A 36 -30.70 -1.70 -21.47
CA ALA A 36 -31.12 -2.00 -20.10
C ALA A 36 -30.83 -3.46 -19.71
N THR A 37 -30.99 -4.40 -20.64
CA THR A 37 -30.67 -5.82 -20.41
C THR A 37 -29.17 -6.03 -20.24
N SER A 38 -28.36 -5.39 -21.07
CA SER A 38 -26.89 -5.44 -20.96
C SER A 38 -26.40 -4.91 -19.61
N ILE A 39 -26.88 -3.73 -19.18
CA ILE A 39 -26.52 -3.14 -17.87
C ILE A 39 -26.95 -4.07 -16.73
N PHE A 40 -28.14 -4.67 -16.83
CA PHE A 40 -28.64 -5.60 -15.83
C PHE A 40 -27.78 -6.87 -15.72
N GLU A 41 -27.39 -7.48 -16.84
CA GLU A 41 -26.55 -8.68 -16.82
C GLU A 41 -25.13 -8.40 -16.32
N GLU A 42 -24.55 -7.27 -16.70
CA GLU A 42 -23.25 -6.82 -16.20
C GLU A 42 -23.28 -6.58 -14.69
N THR A 43 -24.26 -5.81 -14.20
CA THR A 43 -24.42 -5.56 -12.77
C THR A 43 -24.76 -6.84 -11.99
N LYS A 44 -25.55 -7.75 -12.57
CA LYS A 44 -25.82 -9.08 -11.99
C LYS A 44 -24.55 -9.93 -11.87
N ARG A 45 -23.67 -9.90 -12.88
CA ARG A 45 -22.38 -10.59 -12.85
C ARG A 45 -21.47 -10.02 -11.76
N LEU A 46 -21.54 -8.71 -11.55
CA LEU A 46 -20.84 -8.01 -10.47
C LEU A 46 -21.53 -8.16 -9.09
N GLY A 47 -22.65 -8.88 -8.99
CA GLY A 47 -23.35 -9.11 -7.72
C GLY A 47 -24.15 -7.91 -7.21
N PHE A 48 -24.49 -6.96 -8.08
CA PHE A 48 -25.12 -5.67 -7.74
C PHE A 48 -24.35 -4.87 -6.70
N LEU A 49 -23.02 -5.04 -6.66
CA LEU A 49 -22.15 -4.24 -5.81
C LEU A 49 -22.30 -2.77 -6.18
N SER A 50 -22.38 -1.93 -5.15
CA SER A 50 -22.25 -0.49 -5.32
C SER A 50 -20.84 -0.16 -5.83
N ARG A 51 -20.69 1.04 -6.40
CA ARG A 51 -19.40 1.51 -6.91
C ARG A 51 -18.31 1.47 -5.83
N GLN A 52 -18.64 1.79 -4.58
CA GLN A 52 -17.69 1.70 -3.45
C GLN A 52 -17.31 0.25 -3.15
N GLU A 53 -18.27 -0.67 -3.11
CA GLU A 53 -17.99 -2.09 -2.86
C GLU A 53 -17.18 -2.74 -3.99
N LEU A 54 -17.38 -2.29 -5.23
CA LEU A 54 -16.57 -2.72 -6.37
C LEU A 54 -15.10 -2.31 -6.18
N PHE A 55 -14.84 -1.05 -5.80
CA PHE A 55 -13.47 -0.59 -5.52
C PHE A 55 -12.82 -1.38 -4.38
N VAL A 56 -13.55 -1.65 -3.29
CA VAL A 56 -13.05 -2.44 -2.17
C VAL A 56 -12.75 -3.88 -2.59
N LYS A 57 -13.58 -4.46 -3.46
CA LYS A 57 -13.34 -5.79 -4.00
C LYS A 57 -12.11 -5.82 -4.90
N ASP A 58 -12.00 -4.88 -5.83
CA ASP A 58 -10.84 -4.78 -6.74
C ASP A 58 -9.54 -4.56 -5.97
N GLU A 59 -9.56 -3.72 -4.92
CA GLU A 59 -8.42 -3.52 -4.03
C GLU A 59 -8.02 -4.81 -3.31
N LYS A 60 -8.99 -5.58 -2.80
CA LYS A 60 -8.73 -6.88 -2.18
C LYS A 60 -8.19 -7.90 -3.18
N ASP A 61 -8.77 -7.98 -4.37
CA ASP A 61 -8.34 -8.91 -5.41
C ASP A 61 -6.90 -8.58 -5.87
N MET A 62 -6.56 -7.29 -5.98
CA MET A 62 -5.21 -6.84 -6.27
C MET A 62 -4.22 -7.16 -5.14
N GLN A 63 -4.59 -6.92 -3.88
CA GLN A 63 -3.76 -7.28 -2.72
C GLN A 63 -3.53 -8.80 -2.62
N ALA A 64 -4.57 -9.60 -2.90
CA ALA A 64 -4.47 -11.05 -2.90
C ALA A 64 -3.56 -11.54 -4.04
N ALA A 65 -3.66 -10.95 -5.23
CA ALA A 65 -2.78 -11.25 -6.35
C ALA A 65 -1.32 -10.88 -6.05
N ALA A 66 -1.08 -9.70 -5.49
CA ALA A 66 0.26 -9.25 -5.10
C ALA A 66 0.89 -10.20 -4.06
N ARG A 67 0.14 -10.61 -3.04
CA ARG A 67 0.61 -11.59 -2.04
C ARG A 67 0.93 -12.94 -2.68
N ALA A 68 0.09 -13.40 -3.61
CA ALA A 68 0.31 -14.67 -4.29
C ALA A 68 1.53 -14.64 -5.22
N GLU A 69 1.86 -13.48 -5.80
CA GLU A 69 3.07 -13.27 -6.59
C GLU A 69 4.31 -13.24 -5.70
N GLU A 70 4.24 -12.53 -4.58
CA GLU A 70 5.31 -12.49 -3.56
C GLU A 70 5.61 -13.88 -2.99
N GLU A 71 4.58 -14.67 -2.66
CA GLU A 71 4.76 -16.04 -2.16
C GLU A 71 5.42 -16.95 -3.21
N LYS A 72 5.10 -16.78 -4.49
CA LYS A 72 5.76 -17.52 -5.58
C LYS A 72 7.22 -17.13 -5.71
N PHE A 73 7.49 -15.82 -5.70
CA PHE A 73 8.86 -15.32 -5.76
C PHE A 73 9.69 -15.79 -4.56
N ARG A 74 9.10 -15.79 -3.36
CA ARG A 74 9.76 -16.31 -2.14
C ARG A 74 10.09 -17.79 -2.28
N LYS A 75 9.17 -18.61 -2.79
CA LYS A 75 9.42 -20.05 -3.01
C LYS A 75 10.51 -20.28 -4.05
N GLU A 76 10.50 -19.54 -5.14
CA GLU A 76 11.54 -19.62 -6.17
C GLU A 76 12.91 -19.24 -5.59
N LEU A 77 12.98 -18.24 -4.70
CA LEU A 77 14.21 -17.86 -4.03
C LEU A 77 14.71 -18.95 -3.07
N ILE A 78 13.83 -19.57 -2.30
CA ILE A 78 14.15 -20.70 -1.41
C ILE A 78 14.69 -21.90 -2.20
N GLU A 79 14.12 -22.17 -3.37
CA GLU A 79 14.51 -23.32 -4.21
C GLU A 79 15.81 -23.07 -4.99
N SER A 80 16.16 -21.81 -5.27
CA SER A 80 17.30 -21.46 -6.12
C SER A 80 18.55 -21.03 -5.37
N VAL A 81 18.46 -20.67 -4.08
CA VAL A 81 19.59 -20.14 -3.31
C VAL A 81 19.78 -20.92 -2.00
N ASP A 82 21.01 -21.37 -1.73
CA ASP A 82 21.37 -21.97 -0.45
C ASP A 82 21.62 -20.92 0.65
N LYS A 83 21.69 -21.34 1.91
CA LYS A 83 21.99 -20.44 3.05
C LYS A 83 23.33 -19.70 2.92
N ASP A 84 24.22 -20.17 2.06
CA ASP A 84 25.55 -19.60 1.81
C ASP A 84 25.52 -18.58 0.64
N GLY A 85 24.38 -18.36 -0.01
CA GLY A 85 24.20 -17.42 -1.13
C GLY A 85 24.62 -17.97 -2.50
N ASN A 86 24.81 -19.29 -2.62
CA ASN A 86 25.14 -19.95 -3.89
C ASN A 86 23.87 -20.41 -4.61
N LEU A 87 23.94 -20.39 -5.94
CA LEU A 87 22.89 -20.96 -6.78
C LEU A 87 22.86 -22.48 -6.62
N ILE A 88 21.72 -23.01 -6.20
CA ILE A 88 21.46 -24.44 -6.15
C ILE A 88 21.20 -24.94 -7.57
N ASP A 89 21.90 -26.00 -7.99
CA ASP A 89 21.55 -26.72 -9.21
C ASP A 89 20.35 -27.64 -8.89
N PRO A 90 19.21 -27.51 -9.60
CA PRO A 90 18.01 -28.31 -9.35
C PRO A 90 18.21 -29.83 -9.49
N ASP A 91 19.30 -30.27 -10.14
CA ASP A 91 19.65 -31.69 -10.30
C ASP A 91 20.72 -32.20 -9.32
N SER A 92 21.16 -31.35 -8.37
CA SER A 92 22.18 -31.71 -7.37
C SER A 92 21.56 -32.20 -6.06
N ASP A 93 22.18 -33.19 -5.41
CA ASP A 93 21.82 -33.61 -4.06
C ASP A 93 22.23 -32.51 -3.06
N VAL A 94 21.31 -31.59 -2.79
CA VAL A 94 21.49 -30.50 -1.82
C VAL A 94 21.27 -31.03 -0.41
N ASP A 95 22.20 -30.72 0.48
CA ASP A 95 22.09 -31.04 1.89
C ASP A 95 20.89 -30.30 2.52
N PRO A 96 19.91 -30.99 3.14
CA PRO A 96 18.73 -30.34 3.72
C PRO A 96 19.06 -29.28 4.78
N ASP A 97 20.23 -29.34 5.42
CA ASP A 97 20.66 -28.33 6.38
C ASP A 97 21.09 -27.00 5.72
N LYS A 98 21.38 -27.01 4.40
CA LYS A 98 21.78 -25.82 3.62
C LYS A 98 20.62 -25.14 2.89
N LEU A 99 19.42 -25.70 2.93
CA LEU A 99 18.23 -25.09 2.32
C LEU A 99 17.76 -23.91 3.17
N ILE A 100 17.56 -22.74 2.53
CA ILE A 100 16.96 -21.57 3.18
C ILE A 100 15.58 -21.95 3.71
N THR A 101 15.29 -21.60 4.96
CA THR A 101 13.95 -21.73 5.54
C THR A 101 13.23 -20.39 5.53
N ASP A 102 11.91 -20.40 5.72
CA ASP A 102 11.13 -19.18 5.90
C ASP A 102 11.68 -18.30 7.05
N GLU A 103 12.27 -18.92 8.07
CA GLU A 103 12.87 -18.25 9.23
C GLU A 103 14.22 -17.59 8.90
N ASP A 104 15.00 -18.14 7.97
CA ASP A 104 16.26 -17.54 7.51
C ASP A 104 16.01 -16.33 6.59
N LEU A 105 14.89 -16.32 5.87
CA LEU A 105 14.40 -15.19 5.07
C LEU A 105 13.84 -14.05 5.91
N ASP A 106 13.13 -14.39 6.99
CA ASP A 106 12.55 -13.42 7.92
C ASP A 106 13.51 -13.03 9.04
N LYS A 107 14.73 -13.58 9.03
CA LYS A 107 15.80 -13.14 9.91
C LYS A 107 16.16 -11.73 9.48
N GLU A 108 15.59 -10.75 10.17
CA GLU A 108 16.10 -9.37 10.16
C GLU A 108 17.61 -9.51 10.27
N ILE A 109 18.33 -8.90 9.32
CA ILE A 109 19.75 -8.71 9.48
C ILE A 109 19.86 -7.86 10.74
N GLU A 110 20.04 -8.52 11.89
CA GLU A 110 20.59 -7.89 13.07
C GLU A 110 22.01 -7.53 12.64
N ASP A 111 22.12 -6.37 11.98
CA ASP A 111 23.36 -5.69 11.71
C ASP A 111 24.04 -5.52 13.07
N ASP A 112 24.95 -6.44 13.39
CA ASP A 112 25.94 -6.26 14.43
C ASP A 112 26.73 -4.97 14.09
N ASP A 113 26.52 -3.96 14.94
CA ASP A 113 27.38 -2.80 15.16
C ASP A 113 27.81 -1.98 13.93
N ASP A 114 26.92 -1.08 13.50
CA ASP A 114 27.32 0.31 13.27
C ASP A 114 26.26 1.26 13.86
N ASP A 115 26.64 1.90 14.97
CA ASP A 115 25.97 3.01 15.66
C ASP A 115 25.65 4.20 14.72
N ASP A 116 24.64 4.08 13.85
CA ASP A 116 24.01 5.22 13.18
C ASP A 116 22.53 4.91 12.88
N ALA A 117 21.80 4.49 13.91
CA ALA A 117 20.34 4.45 13.89
C ALA A 117 19.82 5.84 13.41
N PRO A 118 19.05 5.92 12.30
CA PRO A 118 18.45 7.17 11.86
C PRO A 118 17.30 7.50 12.82
N THR A 119 17.64 8.11 13.95
CA THR A 119 16.69 8.78 14.81
C THR A 119 16.13 9.94 13.99
N SER A 120 14.94 9.68 13.42
CA SER A 120 13.96 10.64 12.92
C SER A 120 14.52 11.97 12.43
N GLY A 121 14.58 12.15 11.11
CA GLY A 121 14.79 13.47 10.50
C GLY A 121 14.06 14.56 11.28
N GLY A 122 14.84 15.52 11.76
CA GLY A 122 14.46 16.47 12.79
C GLY A 122 15.49 17.58 12.88
N ALA A 123 15.27 18.52 13.80
CA ALA A 123 16.22 19.59 14.04
C ALA A 123 17.19 19.22 15.17
N LYS A 124 18.47 19.52 14.98
CA LYS A 124 19.54 19.33 15.96
C LYS A 124 20.05 20.69 16.41
N GLU A 125 20.14 20.96 17.70
CA GLU A 125 20.66 22.21 18.24
C GLU A 125 22.02 21.99 18.94
N CYS A 126 23.01 22.83 18.61
CA CYS A 126 24.29 22.84 19.29
C CYS A 126 24.15 23.40 20.72
N GLY A 127 24.41 22.57 21.73
CA GLY A 127 24.31 22.96 23.14
C GLY A 127 25.31 24.04 23.59
N ASN A 128 26.35 24.34 22.79
CA ASN A 128 27.35 25.34 23.13
C ASN A 128 27.02 26.75 22.58
N CYS A 129 26.41 26.84 21.39
CA CYS A 129 26.16 28.13 20.73
C CYS A 129 24.72 28.34 20.24
N GLY A 130 23.84 27.36 20.42
CA GLY A 130 22.44 27.42 20.00
C GLY A 130 22.21 27.29 18.49
N TYR A 131 23.22 26.87 17.72
CA TYR A 131 23.07 26.67 16.27
C TYR A 131 22.13 25.50 15.97
N THR A 132 21.03 25.77 15.27
CA THR A 132 20.05 24.76 14.86
C THR A 132 20.31 24.28 13.42
N LEU A 133 20.37 22.96 13.24
CA LEU A 133 20.52 22.28 11.97
C LEU A 133 19.25 21.49 11.67
N PHE A 134 18.61 21.75 10.53
CA PHE A 134 17.45 20.98 10.07
C PHE A 134 17.91 19.89 9.13
N ILE A 135 17.68 18.64 9.50
CA ILE A 135 18.09 17.49 8.69
C ILE A 135 16.85 16.82 8.12
N ALA A 136 16.80 16.71 6.79
CA ALA A 136 15.74 15.95 6.14
C ALA A 136 15.87 14.46 6.47
N LYS A 137 14.73 13.80 6.70
CA LYS A 137 14.66 12.37 6.99
C LYS A 137 15.41 11.55 5.94
N GLY A 138 16.33 10.71 6.39
CA GLY A 138 17.14 9.83 5.53
C GLY A 138 18.35 10.50 4.88
N ARG A 139 18.76 11.69 5.35
CA ARG A 139 19.97 12.40 4.89
C ARG A 139 20.96 12.72 6.02
N GLU A 140 20.72 12.20 7.23
CA GLU A 140 21.49 12.42 8.44
C GLU A 140 22.96 12.03 8.25
N GLY A 141 23.25 10.85 7.71
CA GLY A 141 24.63 10.41 7.49
C GLY A 141 25.47 11.29 6.54
N ARG A 142 24.82 12.06 5.65
CA ARG A 142 25.52 12.99 4.74
C ARG A 142 25.75 14.38 5.34
N PHE A 143 24.81 14.88 6.12
CA PHE A 143 24.85 16.24 6.65
C PHE A 143 25.31 16.31 8.11
N PHE A 144 25.27 15.20 8.82
CA PHE A 144 25.57 15.07 10.24
C PHE A 144 26.38 13.79 10.51
N SER A 145 27.45 13.61 9.73
CA SER A 145 28.38 12.49 9.87
C SER A 145 29.12 12.54 11.21
N SER A 146 29.81 11.45 11.57
CA SER A 146 30.63 11.35 12.78
C SER A 146 31.69 12.46 12.93
N GLY A 147 32.15 13.03 11.81
CA GLY A 147 33.09 14.16 11.77
C GLY A 147 32.45 15.56 11.73
N PHE A 148 31.13 15.67 11.89
CA PHE A 148 30.45 16.96 11.82
C PHE A 148 30.91 17.89 12.96
N THR A 149 31.20 19.14 12.61
CA THR A 149 31.55 20.21 13.56
C THR A 149 30.61 21.39 13.36
N CYS A 150 30.22 22.00 14.47
CA CYS A 150 29.35 23.17 14.45
C CYS A 150 30.02 24.30 13.65
N PRO A 151 29.38 24.84 12.60
CA PRO A 151 29.99 25.89 11.78
C PRO A 151 30.16 27.22 12.54
N GLN A 152 29.47 27.40 13.66
CA GLN A 152 29.49 28.64 14.43
C GLN A 152 30.51 28.65 15.57
N CYS A 153 30.76 27.49 16.22
CA CYS A 153 31.64 27.42 17.38
C CYS A 153 32.68 26.29 17.35
N GLY A 154 32.64 25.42 16.33
CA GLY A 154 33.59 24.31 16.18
C GLY A 154 33.36 23.12 17.11
N SER A 155 32.33 23.13 17.96
CA SER A 155 31.97 21.98 18.81
C SER A 155 31.60 20.76 17.98
N GLY A 156 31.97 19.57 18.47
CA GLY A 156 31.70 18.29 17.81
C GLY A 156 30.22 17.89 17.83
N ARG A 157 29.91 16.82 17.08
CA ARG A 157 28.59 16.18 16.96
C ARG A 157 27.96 15.86 18.32
N ASP A 158 28.79 15.45 19.28
CA ASP A 158 28.43 15.08 20.66
C ASP A 158 27.75 16.20 21.45
N GLN A 159 27.95 17.46 21.04
CA GLN A 159 27.35 18.62 21.69
C GLN A 159 25.99 19.01 21.11
N PHE A 160 25.45 18.27 20.13
CA PHE A 160 24.14 18.55 19.54
C PHE A 160 23.04 17.74 20.21
N LYS A 161 21.88 18.38 20.41
CA LYS A 161 20.68 17.78 20.99
C LYS A 161 19.55 17.76 19.95
N ASP A 162 18.78 16.68 19.93
CA ASP A 162 17.53 16.62 19.19
C ASP A 162 16.52 17.62 19.77
N ILE A 163 15.92 18.40 18.88
CA ILE A 163 14.76 19.21 19.20
C ILE A 163 13.59 18.78 18.29
N GLU A 164 12.45 18.52 18.91
CA GLU A 164 11.20 18.31 18.20
C GLU A 164 10.71 19.68 17.72
N VAL A 165 10.62 19.86 16.41
CA VAL A 165 10.01 21.04 15.80
C VAL A 165 8.67 20.60 15.25
N ASP A 166 7.60 20.94 15.96
CA ASP A 166 6.25 20.86 15.40
C ASP A 166 6.15 21.84 14.23
N LEU A 167 6.06 21.28 13.01
CA LEU A 167 5.86 22.01 11.76
C LEU A 167 4.38 22.18 11.44
#